data_AF-A0AAW4W8C9-F1
#
_entry.id   AF-A0AAW4W8C9-F1
#
_cell.length_a   1.000
_cell.length_b   1.000
_cell.length_c   1.000
_cell.angle_alpha   90.00
_cell.angle_beta   90.00
_cell.angle_gamma   90.00
#
_symmetry.space_group_name_H-M   'P 1'
#
loop_
_entity.id
_entity.type
_entity.pdbx_description
1 polymer ?
#
loop_
_entity_poly.entity_id
_entity_poly.type
_entity_poly.pdbx_seq_one_letter_code
_entity_poly.pdbx_strand_id
1 'polypeptide(L)'
;MKKRNRFAAAALAALLLAGSAPSALALDATPPMYQQFGYDSAEEYMEQESSYGVFDYDTLSDHYRQHLDAVRSNPTLAVEYWGYDDLEGLSFGWDGDLEECYRDTARAMTEGDEYKLRCQLSVQLNGAYVHFADAQPEKVNGRVMVPFRAIAEVLGAEVTYDAGAITAKKGGETLSFALGGKQLTVTDSAGKTVKTVQLDTAPYKKGGRTYVPVRFFAEAFGLTVQWDQDMQTAVLYDRAALVNDIDSKFTVLNKWIKAQPSTENAKTLRTVATIGAAYTAFDTIDGNKDYKVDVKTEILANGQAIEATVTVDLRVLASYFLGDLQADDVLTAAQAALLRSALSNVKLELLCSADSGDLYLKCPAVAKILAMDETDDADLKALSNGAWLHINWADSTFGTLFSENLKILKNNTFTSVGESIVAANESNMTAYELGWEDFYLNIKNDVNRLNNLLGDEQFTASGSRYTAKINGLSNDSYDNLTGSYTLNTADGSFSGTLESRSDSWNTTKTVLTFSGSVQNCKLSVTYHTKNTGILSLDITLSTTESSVEPKNAPPAGDKIVEWTQHDYSNDWDYVNPDGSLG
;
A
#
# COMPACT_ATOMS: atom_id res chain seq x y z
N MET A 1 1.26 -64.80 -10.81
CA MET A 1 1.81 -63.88 -9.79
C MET A 1 2.04 -62.53 -10.47
N LYS A 2 1.20 -61.49 -10.38
CA LYS A 2 1.13 -60.51 -9.27
C LYS A 2 -0.08 -59.54 -9.43
N LYS A 3 -1.15 -59.92 -10.15
CA LYS A 3 -2.34 -59.06 -10.38
C LYS A 3 -3.69 -59.63 -9.90
N ARG A 4 -3.71 -60.74 -9.16
CA ARG A 4 -4.96 -61.40 -8.70
C ARG A 4 -5.13 -61.54 -7.17
N ASN A 5 -4.24 -60.94 -6.38
CA ASN A 5 -4.28 -60.99 -4.90
C ASN A 5 -4.61 -59.63 -4.23
N ARG A 6 -4.87 -58.55 -4.97
CA ARG A 6 -5.30 -57.26 -4.37
C ARG A 6 -6.82 -57.12 -4.28
N PHE A 7 -7.58 -57.79 -5.16
CA PHE A 7 -9.04 -57.79 -5.12
C PHE A 7 -9.61 -58.68 -4.01
N ALA A 8 -8.98 -59.83 -3.72
CA ALA A 8 -9.41 -60.70 -2.62
C ALA A 8 -9.09 -60.13 -1.23
N ALA A 9 -8.02 -59.32 -1.10
CA ALA A 9 -7.69 -58.64 0.15
C ALA A 9 -8.58 -57.42 0.42
N ALA A 10 -8.98 -56.68 -0.62
CA ALA A 10 -9.93 -55.57 -0.49
C ALA A 10 -11.36 -56.06 -0.16
N ALA A 11 -11.80 -57.17 -0.76
CA ALA A 11 -13.11 -57.76 -0.46
C ALA A 11 -13.18 -58.35 0.96
N LEU A 12 -12.07 -58.87 1.50
CA LEU A 12 -12.01 -59.40 2.88
C LEU A 12 -11.90 -58.29 3.93
N ALA A 13 -11.27 -57.15 3.60
CA ALA A 13 -11.27 -55.95 4.45
C ALA A 13 -12.64 -55.27 4.50
N ALA A 14 -13.40 -55.30 3.40
CA ALA A 14 -14.77 -54.78 3.36
C ALA A 14 -15.77 -55.65 4.16
N LEU A 15 -15.52 -56.95 4.30
CA LEU A 15 -16.36 -57.88 5.07
C LEU A 15 -16.06 -57.88 6.58
N LEU A 16 -14.85 -57.48 7.00
CA LEU A 16 -14.45 -57.38 8.40
C LEU A 16 -14.78 -56.03 9.05
N LEU A 17 -15.12 -55.01 8.25
CA LEU A 17 -15.61 -53.72 8.75
C LEU A 17 -17.15 -53.66 8.93
N ALA A 18 -17.87 -54.72 8.55
CA ALA A 18 -19.33 -54.81 8.71
C ALA A 18 -19.79 -55.51 10.01
N GLY A 19 -18.88 -55.74 10.97
CA GLY A 19 -19.10 -56.70 12.07
C GLY A 19 -18.66 -56.23 13.46
N SER A 20 -18.92 -54.99 13.86
CA SER A 20 -19.06 -54.62 15.28
C SER A 20 -19.75 -53.24 15.43
N ALA A 21 -20.98 -53.26 15.95
CA ALA A 21 -21.78 -52.09 16.34
C ALA A 21 -21.17 -51.35 17.56
N PRO A 22 -21.59 -50.12 17.99
CA PRO A 22 -22.84 -49.42 17.66
C PRO A 22 -22.77 -47.87 17.41
N SER A 23 -23.78 -47.37 16.69
CA SER A 23 -24.46 -46.07 16.82
C SER A 23 -23.68 -44.83 17.32
N ALA A 24 -23.16 -43.98 16.42
CA ALA A 24 -23.13 -42.51 16.56
C ALA A 24 -22.57 -41.84 15.28
N LEU A 25 -23.15 -40.70 14.92
CA LEU A 25 -22.82 -39.79 13.82
C LEU A 25 -23.37 -40.20 12.45
N ALA A 26 -24.50 -39.59 12.09
CA ALA A 26 -24.88 -39.40 10.71
C ALA A 26 -23.71 -38.70 10.01
N LEU A 27 -23.18 -39.32 8.96
CA LEU A 27 -22.26 -38.66 8.02
C LEU A 27 -23.08 -37.53 7.38
N ASP A 28 -22.79 -36.30 7.75
CA ASP A 28 -23.31 -35.12 7.07
C ASP A 28 -22.84 -35.21 5.60
N ALA A 29 -23.79 -35.41 4.67
CA ALA A 29 -23.49 -35.56 3.25
C ALA A 29 -23.20 -34.20 2.58
N THR A 30 -23.23 -33.12 3.35
CA THR A 30 -22.92 -31.77 2.90
C THR A 30 -21.41 -31.61 2.74
N PRO A 31 -20.91 -31.20 1.56
CA PRO A 31 -19.48 -30.95 1.39
C PRO A 31 -19.00 -29.87 2.38
N PRO A 32 -17.73 -29.90 2.83
CA PRO A 32 -17.14 -28.84 3.66
C PRO A 32 -17.39 -27.45 3.08
N MET A 33 -17.54 -26.43 3.94
CA MET A 33 -17.84 -25.05 3.54
C MET A 33 -16.93 -24.56 2.40
N TYR A 34 -15.61 -24.73 2.48
CA TYR A 34 -14.68 -24.29 1.42
C TYR A 34 -15.00 -24.88 0.04
N GLN A 35 -15.44 -26.14 -0.04
CA GLN A 35 -15.80 -26.79 -1.31
C GLN A 35 -17.13 -26.27 -1.86
N GLN A 36 -18.04 -25.82 -1.01
CA GLN A 36 -19.30 -25.22 -1.44
C GLN A 36 -19.07 -23.89 -2.19
N PHE A 37 -17.94 -23.23 -1.95
CA PHE A 37 -17.53 -21.99 -2.60
C PHE A 37 -16.43 -22.19 -3.65
N GLY A 38 -16.08 -23.44 -3.99
CA GLY A 38 -15.17 -23.74 -5.10
C GLY A 38 -13.68 -23.72 -4.78
N TYR A 39 -13.29 -23.75 -3.50
CA TYR A 39 -11.89 -23.77 -3.07
C TYR A 39 -11.38 -25.19 -2.88
N ASP A 40 -10.06 -25.38 -3.02
CA ASP A 40 -9.42 -26.70 -2.91
C ASP A 40 -9.10 -27.07 -1.45
N SER A 41 -8.92 -26.07 -0.56
CA SER A 41 -8.70 -26.29 0.88
C SER A 41 -9.33 -25.24 1.79
N ALA A 42 -9.43 -25.59 3.08
CA ALA A 42 -9.84 -24.66 4.13
C ALA A 42 -8.84 -23.51 4.31
N GLU A 43 -7.52 -23.78 4.20
CA GLU A 43 -6.53 -22.69 4.24
C GLU A 43 -6.70 -21.73 3.07
N GLU A 44 -6.91 -22.23 1.86
CA GLU A 44 -7.12 -21.39 0.68
C GLU A 44 -8.38 -20.51 0.83
N TYR A 45 -9.47 -21.09 1.33
CA TYR A 45 -10.70 -20.34 1.62
C TYR A 45 -10.46 -19.26 2.68
N MET A 46 -9.84 -19.60 3.81
CA MET A 46 -9.55 -18.61 4.86
C MET A 46 -8.60 -17.52 4.37
N GLU A 47 -7.71 -17.83 3.44
CA GLU A 47 -6.79 -16.85 2.87
C GLU A 47 -7.44 -15.88 1.87
N GLN A 48 -8.47 -16.32 1.14
CA GLN A 48 -9.08 -15.54 0.06
C GLN A 48 -10.43 -14.92 0.44
N GLU A 49 -11.21 -15.60 1.28
CA GLU A 49 -12.62 -15.27 1.58
C GLU A 49 -12.87 -14.92 3.04
N SER A 50 -11.94 -15.16 3.96
CA SER A 50 -12.13 -14.72 5.34
C SER A 50 -12.15 -13.19 5.39
N SER A 51 -13.32 -12.63 5.69
CA SER A 51 -13.52 -11.19 5.74
C SER A 51 -12.75 -10.55 6.90
N TYR A 52 -12.71 -11.20 8.08
CA TYR A 52 -12.13 -10.58 9.27
C TYR A 52 -11.14 -11.46 10.05
N GLY A 53 -11.08 -12.77 9.83
CA GLY A 53 -10.10 -13.66 10.48
C GLY A 53 -10.23 -13.75 12.01
N VAL A 54 -11.41 -13.43 12.56
CA VAL A 54 -11.74 -13.56 13.99
C VAL A 54 -12.05 -15.01 14.34
N PHE A 55 -12.69 -15.74 13.43
CA PHE A 55 -12.95 -17.17 13.56
C PHE A 55 -11.85 -18.00 12.90
N ASP A 56 -11.46 -19.10 13.55
CA ASP A 56 -10.79 -20.19 12.83
C ASP A 56 -11.78 -20.88 11.88
N TYR A 57 -11.27 -21.67 10.93
CA TYR A 57 -12.12 -22.30 9.92
C TYR A 57 -13.22 -23.18 10.53
N ASP A 58 -12.92 -23.89 11.63
CA ASP A 58 -13.88 -24.77 12.28
C ASP A 58 -15.04 -23.97 12.90
N THR A 59 -14.73 -22.88 13.60
CA THR A 59 -15.72 -21.96 14.18
C THR A 59 -16.53 -21.27 13.09
N LEU A 60 -15.87 -20.80 12.02
CA LEU A 60 -16.53 -20.17 10.87
C LEU A 60 -17.50 -21.14 10.19
N SER A 61 -17.04 -22.37 9.93
CA SER A 61 -17.83 -23.45 9.34
C SER A 61 -19.01 -23.86 10.21
N ASP A 62 -18.85 -23.86 11.54
CA ASP A 62 -19.94 -24.12 12.49
C ASP A 62 -21.01 -23.03 12.46
N HIS A 63 -20.61 -21.75 12.50
CA HIS A 63 -21.55 -20.62 12.39
C HIS A 63 -22.27 -20.63 11.04
N TYR A 64 -21.52 -20.81 9.95
CA TYR A 64 -22.07 -20.91 8.60
C TYR A 64 -23.13 -22.02 8.49
N ARG A 65 -22.84 -23.22 9.01
CA ARG A 65 -23.81 -24.33 9.02
C ARG A 65 -25.07 -23.98 9.79
N GLN A 66 -24.94 -23.37 10.96
CA GLN A 66 -26.10 -22.95 11.77
C GLN A 66 -26.97 -21.92 11.03
N HIS A 67 -26.35 -20.93 10.39
CA HIS A 67 -27.06 -19.92 9.60
C HIS A 67 -27.69 -20.52 8.35
N LEU A 68 -27.01 -21.42 7.65
CA LEU A 68 -27.54 -22.09 6.47
C LEU A 68 -28.77 -22.93 6.81
N ASP A 69 -28.72 -23.68 7.92
CA ASP A 69 -29.86 -24.46 8.40
C ASP A 69 -31.03 -23.54 8.82
N ALA A 70 -30.74 -22.38 9.43
CA ALA A 70 -31.74 -21.39 9.81
C ALA A 70 -32.41 -20.75 8.59
N VAL A 71 -31.63 -20.32 7.58
CA VAL A 71 -32.15 -19.72 6.34
C VAL A 71 -32.97 -20.74 5.54
N ARG A 72 -32.51 -22.00 5.45
CA ARG A 72 -33.28 -23.08 4.81
C ARG A 72 -34.60 -23.37 5.52
N SER A 73 -34.59 -23.32 6.85
CA SER A 73 -35.78 -23.56 7.66
C SER A 73 -36.75 -22.38 7.66
N ASN A 74 -36.24 -21.16 7.46
CA ASN A 74 -37.03 -19.94 7.35
C ASN A 74 -36.48 -18.98 6.26
N PRO A 75 -36.87 -19.17 4.99
CA PRO A 75 -36.37 -18.35 3.88
C PRO A 75 -36.66 -16.85 3.97
N THR A 76 -37.60 -16.41 4.81
CA THR A 76 -37.84 -14.97 5.01
C THR A 76 -36.64 -14.25 5.61
N LEU A 77 -35.74 -14.97 6.30
CA LEU A 77 -34.49 -14.41 6.81
C LEU A 77 -33.62 -13.84 5.69
N ALA A 78 -33.53 -14.52 4.54
CA ALA A 78 -32.77 -14.02 3.39
C ALA A 78 -33.46 -12.81 2.74
N VAL A 79 -34.79 -12.84 2.63
CA VAL A 79 -35.59 -11.72 2.11
C VAL A 79 -35.36 -10.46 2.95
N GLU A 80 -35.48 -10.58 4.27
CA GLU A 80 -35.27 -9.48 5.22
C GLU A 80 -33.81 -8.99 5.22
N TYR A 81 -32.83 -9.90 5.19
CA TYR A 81 -31.41 -9.56 5.22
C TYR A 81 -31.00 -8.69 4.02
N TRP A 82 -31.43 -9.08 2.83
CA TRP A 82 -31.10 -8.37 1.58
C TRP A 82 -32.08 -7.23 1.24
N GLY A 83 -33.15 -7.05 2.02
CA GLY A 83 -34.11 -5.96 1.84
C GLY A 83 -35.06 -6.12 0.65
N TYR A 84 -35.38 -7.35 0.27
CA TYR A 84 -36.37 -7.64 -0.77
C TYR A 84 -37.79 -7.72 -0.19
N ASP A 85 -38.81 -7.54 -1.04
CA ASP A 85 -40.21 -7.61 -0.62
C ASP A 85 -40.72 -9.06 -0.47
N ASP A 86 -40.18 -9.99 -1.27
CA ASP A 86 -40.52 -11.41 -1.27
C ASP A 86 -39.40 -12.30 -1.83
N LEU A 87 -39.61 -13.62 -1.80
CA LEU A 87 -38.66 -14.62 -2.30
C LEU A 87 -38.52 -14.61 -3.84
N GLU A 88 -39.54 -14.16 -4.57
CA GLU A 88 -39.49 -14.12 -6.03
C GLU A 88 -38.53 -13.03 -6.48
N GLY A 89 -38.66 -11.82 -5.92
CA GLY A 89 -37.73 -10.72 -6.10
C GLY A 89 -36.30 -11.06 -5.66
N LEU A 90 -36.16 -11.71 -4.49
CA LEU A 90 -34.85 -12.16 -4.00
C LEU A 90 -34.20 -13.15 -4.98
N SER A 91 -34.93 -14.16 -5.45
CA SER A 91 -34.39 -15.20 -6.33
C SER A 91 -33.91 -14.64 -7.67
N PHE A 92 -34.51 -13.56 -8.16
CA PHE A 92 -34.11 -12.91 -9.41
C PHE A 92 -32.71 -12.27 -9.30
N GLY A 93 -32.30 -11.83 -8.11
CA GLY A 93 -30.95 -11.31 -7.85
C GLY A 93 -29.84 -12.36 -7.94
N TRP A 94 -30.21 -13.65 -7.92
CA TRP A 94 -29.32 -14.81 -8.03
C TRP A 94 -29.67 -15.69 -9.23
N ASP A 95 -30.15 -15.10 -10.33
CA ASP A 95 -30.50 -15.80 -11.57
C ASP A 95 -31.45 -17.02 -11.41
N GLY A 96 -32.24 -17.01 -10.33
CA GLY A 96 -33.16 -18.10 -9.96
C GLY A 96 -32.53 -19.24 -9.14
N ASP A 97 -31.25 -19.18 -8.76
CA ASP A 97 -30.63 -20.15 -7.85
C ASP A 97 -30.81 -19.75 -6.38
N LEU A 98 -31.93 -20.22 -5.82
CA LEU A 98 -32.30 -19.95 -4.44
C LEU A 98 -31.36 -20.62 -3.42
N GLU A 99 -30.73 -21.75 -3.77
CA GLU A 99 -29.77 -22.40 -2.87
C GLU A 99 -28.45 -21.65 -2.84
N GLU A 100 -28.01 -21.06 -3.95
CA GLU A 100 -26.88 -20.12 -3.98
C GLU A 100 -27.16 -18.89 -3.11
N CYS A 101 -28.36 -18.30 -3.25
CA CYS A 101 -28.80 -17.21 -2.40
C CYS A 101 -28.76 -17.55 -0.91
N TYR A 102 -29.19 -18.76 -0.52
CA TYR A 102 -29.13 -19.20 0.88
C TYR A 102 -27.70 -19.38 1.39
N ARG A 103 -26.79 -19.94 0.57
CA ARG A 103 -25.37 -20.05 0.93
C ARG A 103 -24.73 -18.68 1.11
N ASP A 104 -25.00 -17.74 0.20
CA ASP A 104 -24.49 -16.37 0.31
C ASP A 104 -25.05 -15.62 1.50
N THR A 105 -26.35 -15.77 1.78
CA THR A 105 -26.98 -15.20 2.97
C THR A 105 -26.33 -15.75 4.25
N ALA A 106 -26.15 -17.07 4.34
CA ALA A 106 -25.55 -17.71 5.50
C ALA A 106 -24.09 -17.25 5.70
N ARG A 107 -23.32 -17.11 4.61
CA ARG A 107 -21.97 -16.53 4.62
C ARG A 107 -22.00 -15.09 5.15
N ALA A 108 -22.84 -14.21 4.59
CA ALA A 108 -22.94 -12.82 5.00
C ALA A 108 -23.41 -12.64 6.46
N MET A 109 -24.32 -13.51 6.94
CA MET A 109 -24.71 -13.54 8.36
C MET A 109 -23.55 -13.98 9.27
N THR A 110 -22.74 -14.94 8.81
CA THR A 110 -21.55 -15.42 9.53
C THR A 110 -20.49 -14.32 9.63
N GLU A 111 -20.24 -13.61 8.53
CA GLU A 111 -19.38 -12.42 8.47
C GLU A 111 -19.91 -11.32 9.39
N GLY A 112 -21.23 -11.12 9.46
CA GLY A 112 -21.86 -10.18 10.38
C GLY A 112 -21.64 -10.53 11.86
N ASP A 113 -21.63 -11.82 12.21
CA ASP A 113 -21.29 -12.26 13.56
C ASP A 113 -19.81 -12.04 13.88
N GLU A 114 -18.95 -12.31 12.89
CA GLU A 114 -17.52 -12.06 12.97
C GLU A 114 -17.22 -10.56 13.14
N TYR A 115 -17.90 -9.70 12.40
CA TYR A 115 -17.82 -8.23 12.50
C TYR A 115 -18.23 -7.71 13.89
N LYS A 116 -19.31 -8.24 14.47
CA LYS A 116 -19.73 -7.86 15.83
C LYS A 116 -18.68 -8.21 16.90
N LEU A 117 -17.87 -9.24 16.67
CA LEU A 117 -16.74 -9.59 17.53
C LEU A 117 -15.53 -8.71 17.24
N ARG A 118 -15.30 -8.35 15.96
CA ARG A 118 -14.27 -7.37 15.54
C ARG A 118 -14.43 -6.04 16.27
N CYS A 119 -15.65 -5.57 16.49
CA CYS A 119 -15.91 -4.33 17.23
C CYS A 119 -15.85 -4.46 18.77
N GLN A 120 -15.51 -5.64 19.29
CA GLN A 120 -15.24 -5.84 20.73
C GLN A 120 -13.74 -5.70 21.00
N LEU A 121 -13.40 -5.42 22.26
CA LEU A 121 -12.01 -5.28 22.68
C LEU A 121 -11.20 -6.54 22.36
N SER A 122 -10.35 -6.45 21.34
CA SER A 122 -9.70 -7.61 20.71
C SER A 122 -8.18 -7.46 20.65
N VAL A 123 -7.50 -8.57 20.32
CA VAL A 123 -6.06 -8.60 20.11
C VAL A 123 -5.78 -9.37 18.82
N GLN A 124 -5.03 -8.75 17.91
CA GLN A 124 -4.51 -9.40 16.70
C GLN A 124 -3.01 -9.67 16.91
N LEU A 125 -2.54 -10.85 16.54
CA LEU A 125 -1.13 -11.23 16.56
C LEU A 125 -0.74 -11.75 15.18
N ASN A 126 0.18 -11.06 14.54
CA ASN A 126 0.67 -11.36 13.20
C ASN A 126 -0.47 -11.53 12.16
N GLY A 127 -1.47 -10.65 12.21
CA GLY A 127 -2.62 -10.67 11.28
C GLY A 127 -3.79 -11.56 11.70
N ALA A 128 -3.61 -12.47 12.67
CA ALA A 128 -4.66 -13.36 13.17
C ALA A 128 -5.24 -12.86 14.50
N TYR A 129 -6.55 -12.94 14.70
CA TYR A 129 -7.14 -12.62 16.00
C TYR A 129 -6.85 -13.71 17.03
N VAL A 130 -6.54 -13.27 18.24
CA VAL A 130 -6.30 -14.18 19.36
C VAL A 130 -7.63 -14.59 19.96
N HIS A 131 -7.95 -15.88 19.89
CA HIS A 131 -9.14 -16.42 20.52
C HIS A 131 -8.96 -16.54 22.04
N PHE A 132 -9.94 -16.02 22.78
CA PHE A 132 -9.97 -16.05 24.24
C PHE A 132 -11.15 -16.89 24.75
N ALA A 133 -10.94 -18.21 24.86
CA ALA A 133 -12.03 -19.14 25.21
C ALA A 133 -12.61 -18.92 26.63
N ASP A 134 -11.74 -18.73 27.63
CA ASP A 134 -12.15 -18.79 29.04
C ASP A 134 -12.33 -17.43 29.73
N ALA A 135 -11.77 -16.36 29.16
CA ALA A 135 -11.73 -15.04 29.78
C ALA A 135 -11.44 -13.96 28.74
N GLN A 136 -12.24 -12.91 28.67
CA GLN A 136 -12.08 -11.84 27.67
C GLN A 136 -11.07 -10.77 28.11
N PRO A 137 -10.43 -10.06 27.15
CA PRO A 137 -9.74 -8.81 27.40
C PRO A 137 -10.64 -7.76 28.08
N GLU A 138 -10.06 -6.83 28.83
CA GLU A 138 -10.82 -5.73 29.45
C GLU A 138 -10.04 -4.42 29.49
N LYS A 139 -10.76 -3.29 29.45
CA LYS A 139 -10.17 -1.97 29.67
C LYS A 139 -10.15 -1.63 31.16
N VAL A 140 -8.96 -1.41 31.71
CA VAL A 140 -8.75 -0.96 33.09
C VAL A 140 -7.80 0.22 33.11
N ASN A 141 -8.22 1.35 33.69
CA ASN A 141 -7.42 2.57 33.80
C ASN A 141 -6.83 3.05 32.46
N GLY A 142 -7.61 2.98 31.37
CA GLY A 142 -7.13 3.37 30.04
C GLY A 142 -6.08 2.43 29.45
N ARG A 143 -6.00 1.18 29.93
CA ARG A 143 -5.14 0.13 29.38
C ARG A 143 -5.95 -1.12 29.06
N VAL A 144 -5.54 -1.79 27.98
CA VAL A 144 -6.09 -3.09 27.58
C VAL A 144 -5.37 -4.17 28.37
N MET A 145 -6.12 -4.87 29.22
CA MET A 145 -5.67 -5.95 30.06
C MET A 145 -6.10 -7.28 29.44
N VAL A 146 -5.16 -8.20 29.26
CA VAL A 146 -5.40 -9.48 28.59
C VAL A 146 -5.05 -10.66 29.50
N PRO A 147 -5.76 -11.80 29.40
CA PRO A 147 -5.36 -13.04 30.06
C PRO A 147 -3.96 -13.46 29.61
N PHE A 148 -3.00 -13.40 30.51
CA PHE A 148 -1.57 -13.60 30.23
C PHE A 148 -1.25 -14.92 29.52
N ARG A 149 -1.87 -16.01 30.01
CA ARG A 149 -1.61 -17.36 29.47
C ARG A 149 -2.01 -17.48 28.00
N ALA A 150 -3.14 -16.90 27.60
CA ALA A 150 -3.64 -17.00 26.23
C ALA A 150 -2.64 -16.40 25.23
N ILE A 151 -2.18 -15.17 25.46
CA ILE A 151 -1.19 -14.55 24.55
C ILE A 151 0.16 -15.27 24.63
N ALA A 152 0.59 -15.70 25.82
CA ALA A 152 1.86 -16.41 25.98
C ALA A 152 1.89 -17.75 25.22
N GLU A 153 0.80 -18.52 25.26
CA GLU A 153 0.68 -19.78 24.53
C GLU A 153 0.66 -19.56 23.02
N VAL A 154 -0.07 -18.55 22.50
CA VAL A 154 -0.05 -18.22 21.08
C VAL A 154 1.35 -17.78 20.62
N LEU A 155 2.11 -17.11 21.50
CA LEU A 155 3.52 -16.81 21.24
C LEU A 155 4.47 -18.00 21.40
N GLY A 156 3.98 -19.18 21.78
CA GLY A 156 4.78 -20.39 21.99
C GLY A 156 5.64 -20.34 23.25
N ALA A 157 5.26 -19.53 24.24
CA ALA A 157 5.96 -19.42 25.52
C ALA A 157 5.35 -20.35 26.57
N GLU A 158 6.21 -21.00 27.36
CA GLU A 158 5.79 -21.84 28.48
C GLU A 158 5.58 -20.97 29.72
N VAL A 159 4.37 -21.02 30.30
CA VAL A 159 4.01 -20.21 31.47
C VAL A 159 4.11 -21.00 32.77
N THR A 160 4.86 -20.48 33.74
CA THR A 160 4.95 -21.05 35.09
C THR A 160 4.61 -20.03 36.18
N TYR A 161 4.14 -20.55 37.32
CA TYR A 161 3.78 -19.79 38.50
C TYR A 161 4.52 -20.40 39.69
N ASP A 162 5.51 -19.71 40.24
CA ASP A 162 6.31 -20.20 41.37
C ASP A 162 6.72 -19.07 42.32
N ALA A 163 6.66 -19.33 43.63
CA ALA A 163 7.08 -18.40 44.69
C ALA A 163 6.59 -16.94 44.56
N GLY A 164 5.40 -16.72 43.96
CA GLY A 164 4.84 -15.38 43.72
C GLY A 164 5.34 -14.69 42.43
N ALA A 165 6.30 -15.28 41.73
CA ALA A 165 6.72 -14.91 40.39
C ALA A 165 5.88 -15.62 39.33
N ILE A 166 5.56 -14.88 38.28
CA ILE A 166 4.90 -15.34 37.07
C ILE A 166 5.95 -15.27 35.97
N THR A 167 6.18 -16.38 35.28
CA THR A 167 7.19 -16.42 34.22
C THR A 167 6.64 -16.97 32.91
N ALA A 168 7.19 -16.48 31.80
CA ALA A 168 6.99 -17.03 30.46
C ALA A 168 8.36 -17.26 29.82
N LYS A 169 8.61 -18.48 29.32
CA LYS A 169 9.89 -18.88 28.73
C LYS A 169 9.71 -19.19 27.24
N LYS A 170 10.53 -18.57 26.39
CA LYS A 170 10.57 -18.80 24.94
C LYS A 170 12.00 -18.60 24.43
N GLY A 171 12.47 -19.49 23.55
CA GLY A 171 13.74 -19.27 22.84
C GLY A 171 14.99 -19.10 23.72
N GLY A 172 14.96 -19.59 24.97
CA GLY A 172 16.05 -19.42 25.93
C GLY A 172 15.96 -18.15 26.78
N GLU A 173 15.02 -17.25 26.51
CA GLU A 173 14.72 -16.09 27.34
C GLU A 173 13.63 -16.42 28.35
N THR A 174 13.71 -15.80 29.53
CA THR A 174 12.71 -15.90 30.59
C THR A 174 12.23 -14.51 30.95
N LEU A 175 10.94 -14.28 30.74
CA LEU A 175 10.22 -13.10 31.17
C LEU A 175 9.67 -13.37 32.57
N SER A 176 9.90 -12.47 33.53
CA SER A 176 9.44 -12.60 34.91
C SER A 176 8.80 -11.32 35.44
N PHE A 177 7.68 -11.46 36.16
CA PHE A 177 6.99 -10.37 36.85
C PHE A 177 6.17 -10.92 38.03
N ALA A 178 5.57 -10.03 38.81
CA ALA A 178 4.70 -10.40 39.95
C ALA A 178 3.39 -9.61 39.93
N LEU A 179 2.35 -10.17 40.55
CA LEU A 179 1.07 -9.46 40.74
C LEU A 179 1.27 -8.21 41.59
N GLY A 180 0.62 -7.10 41.22
CA GLY A 180 0.78 -5.80 41.88
C GLY A 180 2.15 -5.14 41.62
N GLY A 181 3.10 -5.84 41.02
CA GLY A 181 4.39 -5.30 40.62
C GLY A 181 4.26 -4.38 39.40
N LYS A 182 5.15 -3.38 39.34
CA LYS A 182 5.27 -2.47 38.19
C LYS A 182 6.55 -2.69 37.38
N GLN A 183 7.18 -3.85 37.53
CA GLN A 183 8.38 -4.18 36.78
C GLN A 183 8.29 -5.59 36.20
N LEU A 184 8.77 -5.73 34.97
CA LEU A 184 9.11 -6.99 34.34
C LEU A 184 10.60 -7.02 34.01
N THR A 185 11.17 -8.20 34.14
CA THR A 185 12.55 -8.49 33.74
C THR A 185 12.55 -9.56 32.66
N VAL A 186 13.42 -9.40 31.67
CA VAL A 186 13.78 -10.44 30.70
C VAL A 186 15.20 -10.85 31.00
N THR A 187 15.41 -12.14 31.20
CA THR A 187 16.74 -12.74 31.38
C THR A 187 17.08 -13.67 30.23
N ASP A 188 18.34 -13.69 29.82
CA ASP A 188 18.84 -14.67 28.87
C ASP A 188 18.96 -16.07 29.48
N SER A 189 19.44 -17.03 28.69
CA SER A 189 19.63 -18.42 29.10
C SER A 189 20.67 -18.61 30.22
N ALA A 190 21.54 -17.62 30.43
CA ALA A 190 22.51 -17.59 31.53
C ALA A 190 21.96 -16.90 32.80
N GLY A 191 20.70 -16.44 32.77
CA GLY A 191 20.05 -15.74 33.88
C GLY A 191 20.45 -14.28 34.02
N LYS A 192 21.16 -13.70 33.03
CA LYS A 192 21.51 -12.29 33.05
C LYS A 192 20.32 -11.47 32.57
N THR A 193 19.97 -10.42 33.31
CA THR A 193 18.95 -9.45 32.88
C THR A 193 19.41 -8.73 31.62
N VAL A 194 18.67 -8.92 30.53
CA VAL A 194 18.91 -8.27 29.23
C VAL A 194 17.94 -7.12 28.97
N LYS A 195 16.76 -7.14 29.59
CA LYS A 195 15.76 -6.07 29.48
C LYS A 195 15.00 -5.90 30.79
N THR A 196 14.62 -4.66 31.11
CA THR A 196 13.70 -4.35 32.21
C THR A 196 12.67 -3.36 31.70
N VAL A 197 11.39 -3.67 31.90
CA VAL A 197 10.26 -2.87 31.43
C VAL A 197 9.45 -2.41 32.64
N GLN A 198 9.11 -1.13 32.69
CA GLN A 198 8.27 -0.55 33.73
C GLN A 198 6.81 -0.60 33.28
N LEU A 199 5.91 -1.03 34.16
CA LEU A 199 4.48 -1.02 33.92
C LEU A 199 3.84 0.27 34.45
N ASP A 200 3.02 0.87 33.61
CA ASP A 200 2.10 1.94 33.96
C ASP A 200 0.90 1.42 34.79
N THR A 201 0.38 0.24 34.43
CA THR A 201 -0.67 -0.47 35.18
C THR A 201 -0.18 -1.84 35.67
N ALA A 202 -0.37 -2.14 36.96
CA ALA A 202 0.10 -3.38 37.56
C ALA A 202 -0.74 -4.60 37.12
N PRO A 203 -0.11 -5.78 36.91
CA PRO A 203 -0.83 -7.03 36.68
C PRO A 203 -1.68 -7.41 37.89
N TYR A 204 -2.84 -8.02 37.64
CA TYR A 204 -3.75 -8.45 38.71
C TYR A 204 -4.34 -9.83 38.43
N LYS A 205 -5.01 -10.38 39.44
CA LYS A 205 -5.71 -11.65 39.36
C LYS A 205 -7.22 -11.42 39.41
N LYS A 206 -7.96 -11.99 38.45
CA LYS A 206 -9.42 -11.94 38.38
C LYS A 206 -9.95 -13.28 37.88
N GLY A 207 -10.96 -13.85 38.54
CA GLY A 207 -11.55 -15.13 38.14
C GLY A 207 -10.54 -16.28 38.05
N GLY A 208 -9.48 -16.27 38.88
CA GLY A 208 -8.42 -17.27 38.82
C GLY A 208 -7.37 -17.05 37.73
N ARG A 209 -7.54 -16.06 36.85
CA ARG A 209 -6.63 -15.73 35.75
C ARG A 209 -5.76 -14.51 36.08
N THR A 210 -4.55 -14.50 35.52
CA THR A 210 -3.64 -13.35 35.56
C THR A 210 -3.92 -12.45 34.36
N TYR A 211 -4.17 -11.18 34.63
CA TYR A 211 -4.34 -10.13 33.64
C TYR A 211 -3.12 -9.23 33.59
N VAL A 212 -2.62 -8.95 32.38
CA VAL A 212 -1.46 -8.08 32.12
C VAL A 212 -1.80 -7.02 31.08
N PRO A 213 -1.17 -5.83 31.11
CA PRO A 213 -1.33 -4.87 30.01
C PRO A 213 -0.74 -5.46 28.72
N VAL A 214 -1.50 -5.45 27.62
CA VAL A 214 -1.10 -6.12 26.37
C VAL A 214 0.24 -5.60 25.80
N ARG A 215 0.42 -4.28 25.79
CA ARG A 215 1.61 -3.62 25.23
C ARG A 215 2.89 -4.08 25.88
N PHE A 216 2.89 -4.08 27.21
CA PHE A 216 4.01 -4.47 28.05
C PHE A 216 4.53 -5.87 27.71
N PHE A 217 3.62 -6.81 27.54
CA PHE A 217 3.94 -8.20 27.35
C PHE A 217 4.46 -8.44 25.93
N ALA A 218 3.77 -7.84 24.95
CA ALA A 218 4.16 -7.90 23.55
C ALA A 218 5.56 -7.29 23.31
N GLU A 219 5.82 -6.09 23.83
CA GLU A 219 7.13 -5.44 23.71
C GLU A 219 8.25 -6.20 24.43
N ALA A 220 7.93 -6.89 25.53
CA ALA A 220 8.90 -7.75 26.22
C ALA A 220 9.33 -8.95 25.36
N PHE A 221 8.44 -9.44 24.49
CA PHE A 221 8.72 -10.45 23.47
C PHE A 221 9.26 -9.89 22.15
N GLY A 222 9.56 -8.59 22.09
CA GLY A 222 10.11 -7.95 20.89
C GLY A 222 9.08 -7.62 19.82
N LEU A 223 7.78 -7.67 20.16
CA LEU A 223 6.71 -7.30 19.23
C LEU A 223 6.48 -5.79 19.22
N THR A 224 6.10 -5.29 18.05
CA THR A 224 5.51 -3.96 17.87
C THR A 224 4.04 -4.01 18.27
N VAL A 225 3.54 -2.90 18.82
CA VAL A 225 2.16 -2.80 19.35
C VAL A 225 1.52 -1.53 18.83
N GLN A 226 0.43 -1.70 18.09
CA GLN A 226 -0.41 -0.62 17.61
C GLN A 226 -1.82 -0.77 18.15
N TRP A 227 -2.56 0.33 18.14
CA TRP A 227 -3.93 0.37 18.62
C TRP A 227 -4.81 0.84 17.49
N ASP A 228 -5.76 -0.02 17.13
CA ASP A 228 -6.86 0.37 16.27
C ASP A 228 -8.00 0.94 17.10
N GLN A 229 -8.36 2.20 16.86
CA GLN A 229 -9.37 2.89 17.63
C GLN A 229 -10.78 2.56 17.18
N ASP A 230 -11.02 2.33 15.90
CA ASP A 230 -12.38 2.11 15.39
C ASP A 230 -12.84 0.68 15.68
N MET A 231 -11.94 -0.27 15.50
CA MET A 231 -12.14 -1.70 15.78
C MET A 231 -11.74 -2.09 17.21
N GLN A 232 -11.29 -1.14 18.04
CA GLN A 232 -10.93 -1.40 19.44
C GLN A 232 -9.94 -2.58 19.59
N THR A 233 -8.96 -2.67 18.70
CA THR A 233 -8.09 -3.85 18.57
C THR A 233 -6.64 -3.50 18.86
N ALA A 234 -5.99 -4.27 19.74
CA ALA A 234 -4.54 -4.20 19.92
C ALA A 234 -3.86 -5.07 18.86
N VAL A 235 -3.12 -4.45 17.94
CA VAL A 235 -2.43 -5.13 16.83
C VAL A 235 -0.97 -5.35 17.22
N LEU A 236 -0.58 -6.62 17.28
CA LEU A 236 0.74 -7.07 17.72
C LEU A 236 1.46 -7.76 16.57
N TYR A 237 2.73 -7.40 16.34
CA TYR A 237 3.52 -8.08 15.31
C TYR A 237 5.01 -8.13 15.56
N ASP A 238 5.64 -9.22 15.12
CA ASP A 238 7.10 -9.29 15.04
C ASP A 238 7.56 -8.66 13.73
N ARG A 239 7.96 -7.38 13.80
CA ARG A 239 8.40 -6.63 12.62
C ARG A 239 9.58 -7.29 11.92
N ALA A 240 10.54 -7.83 12.68
CA ALA A 240 11.73 -8.45 12.09
C ALA A 240 11.39 -9.77 11.40
N ALA A 241 10.55 -10.61 12.01
CA ALA A 241 10.08 -11.84 11.40
C ALA A 241 9.25 -11.55 10.12
N LEU A 242 8.39 -10.53 10.15
CA LEU A 242 7.60 -10.11 8.99
C LEU A 242 8.48 -9.65 7.83
N VAL A 243 9.46 -8.77 8.09
CA VAL A 243 10.43 -8.34 7.07
C VAL A 243 11.18 -9.54 6.48
N ASN A 244 11.64 -10.47 7.33
CA ASN A 244 12.37 -11.66 6.88
C ASN A 244 11.50 -12.62 6.04
N ASP A 245 10.23 -12.81 6.41
CA ASP A 245 9.29 -13.62 5.63
C ASP A 245 9.10 -13.03 4.22
N ILE A 246 8.88 -11.72 4.14
CA ILE A 246 8.77 -11.02 2.86
C ILE A 246 10.08 -11.15 2.07
N ASP A 247 11.21 -10.86 2.70
CA ASP A 247 12.53 -10.91 2.05
C ASP A 247 12.91 -12.29 1.50
N SER A 248 12.37 -13.36 2.11
CA SER A 248 12.58 -14.73 1.66
C SER A 248 11.94 -15.01 0.28
N LYS A 249 10.94 -14.22 -0.12
CA LYS A 249 10.23 -14.31 -1.40
C LYS A 249 10.90 -13.47 -2.51
N PHE A 250 11.80 -12.55 -2.14
CA PHE A 250 12.41 -11.56 -3.02
C PHE A 250 13.95 -11.56 -2.93
N THR A 251 14.59 -12.72 -2.81
CA THR A 251 16.04 -12.81 -2.62
C THR A 251 16.84 -12.26 -3.81
N VAL A 252 16.32 -12.38 -5.04
CA VAL A 252 16.94 -11.83 -6.25
C VAL A 252 16.92 -10.30 -6.22
N LEU A 253 15.75 -9.73 -5.95
CA LEU A 253 15.56 -8.28 -5.89
C LEU A 253 16.39 -7.68 -4.74
N ASN A 254 16.42 -8.33 -3.58
CA ASN A 254 17.26 -7.93 -2.45
C ASN A 254 18.76 -7.92 -2.76
N LYS A 255 19.27 -8.89 -3.53
CA LYS A 255 20.65 -8.85 -4.02
C LYS A 255 20.89 -7.70 -4.99
N TRP A 256 19.93 -7.44 -5.88
CA TRP A 256 20.02 -6.33 -6.83
C TRP A 256 19.96 -4.95 -6.16
N ILE A 257 19.15 -4.78 -5.11
CA ILE A 257 19.11 -3.57 -4.27
C ILE A 257 20.48 -3.34 -3.63
N LYS A 258 21.07 -4.38 -3.02
CA LYS A 258 22.40 -4.30 -2.38
C LYS A 258 23.54 -4.02 -3.36
N ALA A 259 23.35 -4.34 -4.65
CA ALA A 259 24.31 -4.07 -5.70
C ALA A 259 24.19 -2.64 -6.27
N GLN A 260 23.19 -1.86 -5.86
CA GLN A 260 23.08 -0.47 -6.30
C GLN A 260 24.25 0.36 -5.74
N PRO A 261 24.74 1.36 -6.50
CA PRO A 261 25.75 2.27 -6.00
C PRO A 261 25.25 3.03 -4.75
N SER A 262 26.00 2.93 -3.65
CA SER A 262 25.67 3.68 -2.42
C SER A 262 25.95 5.18 -2.59
N THR A 263 25.04 6.00 -2.06
CA THR A 263 25.17 7.46 -1.95
C THR A 263 25.22 7.92 -0.49
N GLU A 264 25.40 7.00 0.46
CA GLU A 264 25.26 7.25 1.91
C GLU A 264 26.20 8.35 2.42
N ASN A 265 27.41 8.46 1.85
CA ASN A 265 28.40 9.48 2.23
C ASN A 265 28.31 10.77 1.42
N ALA A 266 27.41 10.84 0.42
CA ALA A 266 27.29 12.01 -0.44
C ALA A 266 26.69 13.18 0.35
N LYS A 267 27.39 14.32 0.38
CA LYS A 267 26.85 15.54 0.99
C LYS A 267 25.71 16.12 0.17
N THR A 268 25.85 16.12 -1.15
CA THR A 268 24.83 16.60 -2.09
C THR A 268 24.86 15.75 -3.35
N LEU A 269 23.69 15.44 -3.87
CA LEU A 269 23.49 14.76 -5.14
C LEU A 269 23.02 15.75 -6.19
N ARG A 270 23.59 15.62 -7.40
CA ARG A 270 23.17 16.32 -8.60
C ARG A 270 22.54 15.33 -9.57
N THR A 271 21.27 15.55 -9.89
CA THR A 271 20.52 14.76 -10.86
C THR A 271 20.24 15.61 -12.10
N VAL A 272 20.61 15.10 -13.27
CA VAL A 272 20.24 15.67 -14.56
C VAL A 272 19.28 14.73 -15.24
N ALA A 273 18.15 15.24 -15.70
CA ALA A 273 17.20 14.51 -16.52
C ALA A 273 16.98 15.22 -17.85
N THR A 274 16.92 14.45 -18.93
CA THR A 274 16.44 14.91 -20.24
C THR A 274 15.23 14.09 -20.63
N ILE A 275 14.12 14.75 -20.94
CA ILE A 275 12.87 14.10 -21.36
C ILE A 275 12.55 14.61 -22.76
N GLY A 276 12.61 13.73 -23.75
CA GLY A 276 12.07 13.99 -25.08
C GLY A 276 10.67 13.42 -25.16
N ALA A 277 9.67 14.27 -25.33
CA ALA A 277 8.29 13.87 -25.61
C ALA A 277 7.97 14.12 -27.09
N ALA A 278 7.40 13.12 -27.76
CA ALA A 278 6.96 13.24 -29.13
C ALA A 278 5.53 12.70 -29.26
N TYR A 279 4.63 13.46 -29.87
CA TYR A 279 3.29 13.02 -30.22
C TYR A 279 3.10 13.09 -31.73
N THR A 280 2.77 11.97 -32.35
CA THR A 280 2.39 11.88 -33.76
C THR A 280 0.89 11.70 -33.83
N ALA A 281 0.16 12.76 -34.22
CA ALA A 281 -1.25 12.70 -34.51
C ALA A 281 -1.46 12.11 -35.91
N PHE A 282 -2.31 11.10 -36.03
CA PHE A 282 -2.62 10.52 -37.32
C PHE A 282 -3.64 11.36 -38.06
N ASP A 283 -3.37 11.63 -39.33
CA ASP A 283 -4.25 12.37 -40.21
C ASP A 283 -4.22 11.72 -41.59
N THR A 284 -5.33 11.09 -41.95
CA THR A 284 -5.45 10.34 -43.21
C THR A 284 -5.63 11.24 -44.43
N ILE A 285 -5.87 12.55 -44.23
CA ILE A 285 -6.15 13.52 -45.30
C ILE A 285 -4.88 14.34 -45.57
N ASP A 286 -4.37 15.01 -44.53
CA ASP A 286 -3.27 15.97 -44.67
C ASP A 286 -1.89 15.36 -44.32
N GLY A 287 -1.88 14.10 -43.87
CA GLY A 287 -0.69 13.41 -43.40
C GLY A 287 -0.40 13.70 -41.93
N ASN A 288 0.23 12.72 -41.26
CA ASN A 288 0.48 12.77 -39.83
C ASN A 288 1.22 14.06 -39.39
N LYS A 289 0.84 14.58 -38.22
CA LYS A 289 1.44 15.77 -37.61
C LYS A 289 2.27 15.38 -36.39
N ASP A 290 3.53 15.79 -36.38
CA ASP A 290 4.47 15.52 -35.28
C ASP A 290 4.64 16.75 -34.37
N TYR A 291 4.51 16.53 -33.07
CA TYR A 291 4.75 17.50 -32.02
C TYR A 291 5.87 17.00 -31.12
N LYS A 292 6.93 17.80 -30.94
CA LYS A 292 8.09 17.41 -30.12
C LYS A 292 8.36 18.46 -29.06
N VAL A 293 8.64 17.99 -27.84
CA VAL A 293 8.98 18.80 -26.69
C VAL A 293 10.20 18.18 -26.02
N ASP A 294 11.22 18.98 -25.80
CA ASP A 294 12.40 18.59 -25.03
C ASP A 294 12.39 19.32 -23.69
N VAL A 295 12.49 18.56 -22.60
CA VAL A 295 12.62 19.05 -21.24
C VAL A 295 14.03 18.72 -20.75
N LYS A 296 14.68 19.70 -20.13
CA LYS A 296 15.94 19.52 -19.41
C LYS A 296 15.74 19.91 -17.96
N THR A 297 16.10 19.02 -17.07
CA THR A 297 15.98 19.22 -15.63
C THR A 297 17.33 19.01 -14.97
N GLU A 298 17.65 19.88 -14.02
CA GLU A 298 18.78 19.75 -13.12
C GLU A 298 18.30 19.92 -11.68
N ILE A 299 18.67 19.01 -10.80
CA ILE A 299 18.26 18.98 -9.40
C ILE A 299 19.51 18.82 -8.54
N LEU A 300 19.64 19.64 -7.51
CA LEU A 300 20.56 19.47 -6.40
C LEU A 300 19.75 19.12 -5.15
N ALA A 301 20.15 18.06 -4.44
CA ALA A 301 19.47 17.62 -3.23
C ALA A 301 20.47 17.16 -2.17
N ASN A 302 20.26 17.57 -0.91
CA ASN A 302 21.10 17.16 0.23
C ASN A 302 20.28 16.55 1.39
N GLY A 303 19.02 16.20 1.13
CA GLY A 303 18.04 15.66 2.10
C GLY A 303 17.43 16.69 3.05
N GLN A 304 17.93 17.93 3.07
CA GLN A 304 17.33 19.05 3.80
C GLN A 304 16.76 20.11 2.87
N ALA A 305 17.32 20.23 1.66
CA ALA A 305 16.91 21.18 0.66
C ALA A 305 16.99 20.59 -0.75
N ILE A 306 16.15 21.13 -1.64
CA ILE A 306 16.16 20.86 -3.07
C ILE A 306 16.27 22.18 -3.81
N GLU A 307 17.19 22.24 -4.77
CA GLU A 307 17.25 23.27 -5.80
C GLU A 307 17.04 22.59 -7.15
N ALA A 308 15.98 22.93 -7.86
CA ALA A 308 15.66 22.36 -9.17
C ALA A 308 15.49 23.45 -10.23
N THR A 309 16.01 23.20 -11.41
CA THR A 309 15.79 24.00 -12.62
C THR A 309 15.24 23.10 -13.71
N VAL A 310 14.08 23.46 -14.25
CA VAL A 310 13.46 22.81 -15.41
C VAL A 310 13.42 23.81 -16.55
N THR A 311 13.91 23.42 -17.72
CA THR A 311 13.86 24.19 -18.96
C THR A 311 13.10 23.42 -20.02
N VAL A 312 12.11 24.05 -20.63
CA VAL A 312 11.26 23.45 -21.66
C VAL A 312 11.08 24.40 -22.83
N ASP A 313 11.17 23.85 -24.04
CA ASP A 313 10.78 24.57 -25.26
C ASP A 313 9.40 24.09 -25.73
N LEU A 314 8.40 24.95 -25.56
CA LEU A 314 7.00 24.65 -25.90
C LEU A 314 6.55 25.35 -27.19
N ARG A 315 7.47 25.83 -28.03
CA ARG A 315 7.11 26.55 -29.28
C ARG A 315 6.25 25.72 -30.21
N VAL A 316 6.47 24.41 -30.24
CA VAL A 316 5.70 23.48 -31.07
C VAL A 316 4.23 23.40 -30.63
N LEU A 317 3.94 23.60 -29.34
CA LEU A 317 2.57 23.68 -28.86
C LEU A 317 1.91 25.02 -29.22
N ALA A 318 2.69 26.10 -29.37
CA ALA A 318 2.12 27.38 -29.81
C ALA A 318 1.44 27.26 -31.18
N SER A 319 1.99 26.46 -32.12
CA SER A 319 1.32 26.20 -33.40
C SER A 319 0.06 25.32 -33.28
N TYR A 320 -0.02 24.47 -32.26
CA TYR A 320 -1.22 23.67 -32.00
C TYR A 320 -2.34 24.53 -31.39
N PHE A 321 -2.03 25.25 -30.31
CA PHE A 321 -2.97 26.18 -29.67
C PHE A 321 -3.41 27.34 -30.58
N LEU A 322 -2.56 27.73 -31.53
CA LEU A 322 -2.83 28.87 -32.44
C LEU A 322 -3.21 28.44 -33.86
N GLY A 323 -3.15 27.15 -34.19
CA GLY A 323 -3.32 26.64 -35.55
C GLY A 323 -4.78 26.45 -35.98
N ASP A 324 -5.69 26.28 -35.02
CA ASP A 324 -7.13 26.08 -35.24
C ASP A 324 -7.96 27.33 -34.87
N LEU A 325 -7.31 28.45 -34.57
CA LEU A 325 -7.95 29.74 -34.26
C LEU A 325 -8.54 30.44 -35.52
N GLN A 326 -9.06 29.65 -36.46
CA GLN A 326 -10.01 30.11 -37.48
C GLN A 326 -11.45 30.04 -36.95
N ALA A 327 -11.62 30.26 -35.65
CA ALA A 327 -12.85 30.74 -35.04
C ALA A 327 -12.54 32.14 -34.49
N ASP A 328 -13.22 33.13 -35.03
CA ASP A 328 -13.17 34.52 -34.59
C ASP A 328 -13.24 34.64 -33.04
N ASP A 329 -12.51 35.60 -32.46
CA ASP A 329 -12.66 36.15 -31.09
C ASP A 329 -11.96 35.52 -29.84
N VAL A 330 -10.85 34.78 -29.92
CA VAL A 330 -10.18 34.27 -28.68
C VAL A 330 -8.90 35.02 -28.26
N LEU A 331 -8.00 35.40 -29.17
CA LEU A 331 -6.75 36.11 -28.81
C LEU A 331 -6.42 37.21 -29.81
N THR A 332 -6.06 38.40 -29.32
CA THR A 332 -5.50 39.47 -30.15
C THR A 332 -4.12 39.08 -30.70
N ALA A 333 -3.69 39.71 -31.80
CA ALA A 333 -2.35 39.49 -32.36
C ALA A 333 -1.23 39.74 -31.34
N ALA A 334 -1.42 40.69 -30.42
CA ALA A 334 -0.50 40.99 -29.33
C ALA A 334 -0.44 39.86 -28.30
N GLN A 335 -1.60 39.33 -27.88
CA GLN A 335 -1.70 38.18 -26.99
C GLN A 335 -1.08 36.92 -27.61
N ALA A 336 -1.33 36.65 -28.89
CA ALA A 336 -0.72 35.52 -29.59
C ALA A 336 0.81 35.67 -29.72
N ALA A 337 1.33 36.89 -29.89
CA ALA A 337 2.78 37.15 -29.88
C ALA A 337 3.39 36.96 -28.48
N LEU A 338 2.69 37.43 -27.43
CA LEU A 338 3.08 37.24 -26.04
C LEU A 338 3.13 35.76 -25.67
N LEU A 339 2.11 34.98 -26.03
CA LEU A 339 2.06 33.54 -25.78
C LEU A 339 3.22 32.79 -26.47
N ARG A 340 3.47 33.09 -27.76
CA ARG A 340 4.62 32.52 -28.49
C ARG A 340 5.95 32.86 -27.82
N SER A 341 6.09 34.10 -27.32
CA SER A 341 7.29 34.52 -26.61
C SER A 341 7.45 33.80 -25.26
N ALA A 342 6.38 33.70 -24.48
CA ALA A 342 6.39 33.02 -23.17
C ALA A 342 6.75 31.53 -23.30
N LEU A 343 6.23 30.85 -24.32
CA LEU A 343 6.45 29.42 -24.56
C LEU A 343 7.83 29.08 -25.16
N SER A 344 8.62 30.09 -25.57
CA SER A 344 9.86 29.87 -26.34
C SER A 344 11.05 29.35 -25.54
N ASN A 345 11.04 29.55 -24.23
CA ASN A 345 12.10 29.11 -23.32
C ASN A 345 11.56 29.15 -21.89
N VAL A 346 10.63 28.24 -21.58
CA VAL A 346 10.01 28.17 -20.25
C VAL A 346 11.06 27.68 -19.27
N LYS A 347 11.39 28.50 -18.28
CA LYS A 347 12.28 28.14 -17.18
C LYS A 347 11.50 28.18 -15.88
N LEU A 348 11.43 27.03 -15.22
CA LEU A 348 10.93 26.89 -13.86
C LEU A 348 12.12 26.68 -12.93
N GLU A 349 12.20 27.50 -11.89
CA GLU A 349 13.13 27.32 -10.78
C GLU A 349 12.33 27.00 -9.51
N LEU A 350 12.80 26.02 -8.76
CA LEU A 350 12.18 25.55 -7.53
C LEU A 350 13.26 25.47 -6.44
N LEU A 351 12.97 26.05 -5.28
CA LEU A 351 13.78 25.92 -4.07
C LEU A 351 12.88 25.40 -2.96
N CYS A 352 13.37 24.47 -2.16
CA CYS A 352 12.60 23.93 -1.05
C CYS A 352 13.47 23.63 0.17
N SER A 353 12.87 23.76 1.35
CA SER A 353 13.47 23.43 2.64
C SER A 353 12.58 22.48 3.43
N ALA A 354 13.07 21.29 3.74
CA ALA A 354 12.36 20.31 4.56
C ALA A 354 12.24 20.74 6.04
N ASP A 355 13.17 21.56 6.53
CA ASP A 355 13.19 21.99 7.94
C ASP A 355 12.20 23.12 8.23
N SER A 356 11.95 23.99 7.25
CA SER A 356 11.03 25.13 7.40
C SER A 356 9.67 24.93 6.72
N GLY A 357 9.55 23.96 5.80
CA GLY A 357 8.36 23.77 4.99
C GLY A 357 8.20 24.80 3.87
N ASP A 358 9.21 25.64 3.62
CA ASP A 358 9.17 26.67 2.59
C ASP A 358 9.36 26.06 1.19
N LEU A 359 8.51 26.48 0.25
CA LEU A 359 8.60 26.24 -1.18
C LEU A 359 8.63 27.56 -1.92
N TYR A 360 9.67 27.77 -2.73
CA TYR A 360 9.78 28.91 -3.63
C TYR A 360 9.73 28.45 -5.09
N LEU A 361 8.87 29.09 -5.88
CA LEU A 361 8.69 28.82 -7.30
C LEU A 361 8.92 30.08 -8.12
N LYS A 362 9.64 29.97 -9.23
CA LYS A 362 9.81 31.08 -10.17
C LYS A 362 9.64 30.58 -11.60
N CYS A 363 8.54 30.99 -12.23
CA CYS A 363 8.25 30.70 -13.64
C CYS A 363 7.58 31.91 -14.30
N PRO A 364 8.37 32.86 -14.85
CA PRO A 364 7.82 34.08 -15.44
C PRO A 364 6.92 33.80 -16.65
N ALA A 365 7.16 32.71 -17.37
CA ALA A 365 6.38 32.34 -18.54
C ALA A 365 4.93 32.01 -18.17
N VAL A 366 4.70 31.24 -17.10
CA VAL A 366 3.36 30.90 -16.62
C VAL A 366 2.64 32.15 -16.11
N ALA A 367 3.32 32.97 -15.30
CA ALA A 367 2.73 34.21 -14.80
C ALA A 367 2.33 35.18 -15.94
N LYS A 368 3.13 35.28 -17.00
CA LYS A 368 2.79 36.08 -18.20
C LYS A 368 1.57 35.56 -18.94
N ILE A 369 1.34 34.25 -18.94
CA ILE A 369 0.16 33.63 -19.55
C ILE A 369 -1.08 33.93 -18.70
N LEU A 370 -0.97 33.84 -17.38
CA LEU A 370 -2.06 34.18 -16.45
C LEU A 370 -2.42 35.67 -16.50
N ALA A 371 -1.41 36.54 -16.62
CA ALA A 371 -1.59 37.99 -16.71
C ALA A 371 -2.06 38.49 -18.10
N MET A 372 -2.40 37.60 -19.04
CA MET A 372 -2.81 38.01 -20.41
C MET A 372 -4.10 38.83 -20.43
N ASP A 373 -5.01 38.57 -19.48
CA ASP A 373 -6.30 39.27 -19.36
C ASP A 373 -6.42 40.06 -18.03
N GLU A 374 -5.53 39.83 -17.06
CA GLU A 374 -5.53 40.49 -15.76
C GLU A 374 -4.40 41.51 -15.65
N THR A 375 -4.69 42.74 -16.09
CA THR A 375 -3.68 43.80 -16.21
C THR A 375 -3.47 44.64 -14.94
N ASP A 376 -4.22 44.43 -13.86
CA ASP A 376 -4.16 45.27 -12.65
C ASP A 376 -3.56 44.58 -11.42
N ASP A 377 -3.40 43.26 -11.44
CA ASP A 377 -2.84 42.51 -10.31
C ASP A 377 -1.32 42.78 -10.14
N ALA A 378 -0.95 43.33 -8.98
CA ALA A 378 0.42 43.71 -8.67
C ALA A 378 1.36 42.51 -8.43
N ASP A 379 0.81 41.40 -7.97
CA ASP A 379 1.53 40.18 -7.65
C ASP A 379 1.77 39.36 -8.92
N LEU A 380 0.76 39.20 -9.78
CA LEU A 380 0.93 38.60 -11.11
C LEU A 380 1.91 39.41 -11.98
N LYS A 381 1.91 40.74 -11.89
CA LYS A 381 2.94 41.59 -12.51
C LYS A 381 4.33 41.33 -11.96
N ALA A 382 4.46 41.15 -10.64
CA ALA A 382 5.73 40.86 -10.01
C ALA A 382 6.27 39.50 -10.46
N LEU A 383 5.43 38.45 -10.45
CA LEU A 383 5.77 37.10 -10.88
C LEU A 383 6.13 37.06 -12.38
N SER A 384 5.39 37.78 -13.22
CA SER A 384 5.68 37.93 -14.65
C SER A 384 7.03 38.59 -14.93
N ASN A 385 7.50 39.42 -13.99
CA ASN A 385 8.81 40.07 -14.01
C ASN A 385 9.91 39.30 -13.24
N GLY A 386 9.62 38.06 -12.82
CA GLY A 386 10.61 37.17 -12.21
C GLY A 386 10.69 37.19 -10.69
N ALA A 387 9.67 37.70 -10.00
CA ALA A 387 9.52 37.46 -8.57
C ALA A 387 9.34 35.96 -8.26
N TRP A 388 9.73 35.56 -7.05
CA TRP A 388 9.47 34.24 -6.51
C TRP A 388 8.10 34.20 -5.87
N LEU A 389 7.35 33.13 -6.13
CA LEU A 389 6.16 32.76 -5.36
C LEU A 389 6.62 31.93 -4.17
N HIS A 390 6.22 32.32 -2.96
CA HIS A 390 6.52 31.58 -1.74
C HIS A 390 5.26 30.91 -1.18
N ILE A 391 5.39 29.66 -0.78
CA ILE A 391 4.35 28.84 -0.17
C ILE A 391 4.96 28.16 1.06
N ASN A 392 4.36 28.31 2.24
CA ASN A 392 4.77 27.59 3.43
C ASN A 392 3.79 26.43 3.72
N TRP A 393 4.32 25.23 3.85
CA TRP A 393 3.55 24.01 4.10
C TRP A 393 3.87 23.34 5.45
N ALA A 394 4.60 24.01 6.34
CA ALA A 394 5.12 23.41 7.57
C ALA A 394 4.02 22.72 8.41
N ASP A 395 2.84 23.34 8.48
CA ASP A 395 1.73 22.87 9.31
C ASP A 395 0.73 21.97 8.55
N SER A 396 1.06 21.55 7.33
CA SER A 396 0.20 20.69 6.50
C SER A 396 0.65 19.23 6.52
N THR A 397 -0.30 18.29 6.41
CA THR A 397 -0.03 16.86 6.20
C THR A 397 0.87 16.64 4.97
N PHE A 398 0.67 17.44 3.92
CA PHE A 398 1.52 17.43 2.74
C PHE A 398 2.97 17.82 3.08
N GLY A 399 3.20 18.88 3.87
CA GLY A 399 4.53 19.32 4.27
C GLY A 399 5.28 18.27 5.10
N THR A 400 4.61 17.61 6.04
CA THR A 400 5.19 16.50 6.81
C THR A 400 5.61 15.36 5.90
N LEU A 401 4.70 14.85 5.07
CA LEU A 401 4.97 13.76 4.13
C LEU A 401 6.08 14.12 3.14
N PHE A 402 6.05 15.35 2.62
CA PHE A 402 7.05 15.85 1.70
C PHE A 402 8.44 15.87 2.36
N SER A 403 8.55 16.34 3.61
CA SER A 403 9.81 16.38 4.37
C SER A 403 10.38 14.98 4.64
N GLU A 404 9.52 14.01 4.93
CA GLU A 404 9.92 12.61 5.17
C GLU A 404 10.42 11.96 3.88
N ASN A 405 9.69 12.14 2.78
CA ASN A 405 10.09 11.63 1.46
C ASN A 405 11.39 12.28 0.95
N LEU A 406 11.65 13.54 1.29
CA LEU A 406 12.91 14.22 0.96
C LEU A 406 14.13 13.60 1.65
N LYS A 407 13.96 13.16 2.89
CA LYS A 407 15.01 12.47 3.66
C LYS A 407 15.29 11.08 3.07
N ILE A 408 14.25 10.38 2.62
CA ILE A 408 14.36 9.07 1.94
C ILE A 408 15.14 9.22 0.62
N LEU A 409 14.87 10.26 -0.17
CA LEU A 409 15.53 10.55 -1.45
C LEU A 409 17.05 10.72 -1.36
N LYS A 410 17.60 11.14 -0.21
CA LYS A 410 19.05 11.28 -0.01
C LYS A 410 19.74 9.93 0.22
N ASN A 411 19.12 9.09 1.03
CA ASN A 411 19.83 8.02 1.72
C ASN A 411 19.67 6.65 1.07
N ASN A 412 18.79 6.48 0.06
CA ASN A 412 18.41 5.16 -0.45
C ASN A 412 18.17 4.18 0.72
N THR A 413 17.38 4.61 1.71
CA THR A 413 17.32 3.98 3.05
C THR A 413 16.84 2.53 3.05
N PHE A 414 16.25 2.06 1.96
CA PHE A 414 15.68 0.73 1.90
C PHE A 414 16.77 -0.33 1.68
N THR A 415 17.03 -1.09 2.74
CA THR A 415 18.03 -2.17 2.73
C THR A 415 17.52 -3.46 2.09
N SER A 416 16.20 -3.63 2.00
CA SER A 416 15.52 -4.80 1.43
C SER A 416 14.07 -4.50 1.07
N VAL A 417 13.44 -5.40 0.31
CA VAL A 417 12.04 -5.34 -0.11
C VAL A 417 11.10 -5.40 1.09
N GLY A 418 11.38 -6.31 2.04
CA GLY A 418 10.61 -6.45 3.26
C GLY A 418 10.61 -5.17 4.09
N GLU A 419 11.77 -4.53 4.25
CA GLU A 419 11.86 -3.25 4.97
C GLU A 419 11.05 -2.15 4.25
N SER A 420 11.11 -2.08 2.91
CA SER A 420 10.33 -1.13 2.13
C SER A 420 8.83 -1.30 2.31
N ILE A 421 8.31 -2.53 2.16
CA ILE A 421 6.87 -2.81 2.22
C ILE A 421 6.34 -2.55 3.63
N VAL A 422 7.05 -3.03 4.66
CA VAL A 422 6.63 -2.87 6.05
C VAL A 422 6.66 -1.39 6.45
N ALA A 423 7.76 -0.68 6.17
CA ALA A 423 7.87 0.74 6.53
C ALA A 423 6.83 1.62 5.78
N ALA A 424 6.57 1.34 4.50
CA ALA A 424 5.55 2.06 3.73
C ALA A 424 4.15 1.83 4.32
N ASN A 425 3.81 0.59 4.69
CA ASN A 425 2.54 0.29 5.31
C ASN A 425 2.42 0.93 6.70
N GLU A 426 3.47 0.88 7.54
CA GLU A 426 3.48 1.53 8.87
C GLU A 426 3.25 3.05 8.75
N SER A 427 3.89 3.69 7.77
CA SER A 427 3.71 5.11 7.46
C SER A 427 2.29 5.41 6.98
N ASN A 428 1.76 4.61 6.04
CA ASN A 428 0.41 4.79 5.52
C ASN A 428 -0.67 4.64 6.60
N MET A 429 -0.55 3.64 7.49
CA MET A 429 -1.49 3.48 8.60
C MET A 429 -1.56 4.74 9.46
N THR A 430 -0.41 5.38 9.69
CA THR A 430 -0.32 6.59 10.51
C THR A 430 -0.78 7.84 9.75
N ALA A 431 -0.36 8.01 8.49
CA ALA A 431 -0.56 9.23 7.72
C ALA A 431 -2.00 9.42 7.24
N TYR A 432 -2.71 8.31 6.99
CA TYR A 432 -4.09 8.34 6.50
C TYR A 432 -5.10 7.88 7.56
N GLU A 433 -4.66 7.72 8.81
CA GLU A 433 -5.48 7.22 9.93
C GLU A 433 -6.24 5.94 9.55
N LEU A 434 -5.55 5.02 8.85
CA LEU A 434 -6.14 3.74 8.45
C LEU A 434 -6.22 2.80 9.63
N GLY A 435 -7.14 1.83 9.53
CA GLY A 435 -7.30 0.78 10.51
C GLY A 435 -6.03 -0.07 10.65
N TRP A 436 -5.41 -0.08 11.82
CA TRP A 436 -4.17 -0.87 12.06
C TRP A 436 -4.41 -2.38 11.96
N GLU A 437 -5.64 -2.83 12.15
CA GLU A 437 -6.07 -4.23 12.00
C GLU A 437 -5.97 -4.73 10.55
N ASP A 438 -6.06 -3.83 9.56
CA ASP A 438 -5.94 -4.15 8.14
C ASP A 438 -4.46 -4.18 7.68
N PHE A 439 -3.51 -3.85 8.57
CA PHE A 439 -2.08 -3.76 8.27
C PHE A 439 -1.51 -5.01 7.58
N TYR A 440 -1.86 -6.20 8.09
CA TYR A 440 -1.41 -7.47 7.52
C TYR A 440 -2.03 -7.77 6.15
N LEU A 441 -3.31 -7.44 5.97
CA LEU A 441 -4.01 -7.61 4.71
C LEU A 441 -3.39 -6.73 3.62
N ASN A 442 -3.08 -5.47 3.96
CA ASN A 442 -2.43 -4.53 3.06
C ASN A 442 -1.03 -5.02 2.64
N ILE A 443 -0.22 -5.48 3.60
CA ILE A 443 1.09 -6.09 3.32
C ILE A 443 0.94 -7.34 2.44
N LYS A 444 -0.01 -8.24 2.73
CA LYS A 444 -0.26 -9.44 1.91
C LYS A 444 -0.58 -9.06 0.48
N ASN A 445 -1.45 -8.07 0.28
CA ASN A 445 -1.83 -7.57 -1.04
C ASN A 445 -0.63 -6.97 -1.79
N ASP A 446 0.19 -6.17 -1.12
CA ASP A 446 1.40 -5.59 -1.72
C ASP A 446 2.44 -6.65 -2.09
N VAL A 447 2.68 -7.62 -1.20
CA VAL A 447 3.56 -8.76 -1.46
C VAL A 447 3.07 -9.58 -2.64
N ASN A 448 1.77 -9.90 -2.71
CA ASN A 448 1.20 -10.70 -3.79
C ASN A 448 1.31 -9.98 -5.15
N ARG A 449 0.97 -8.69 -5.18
CA ARG A 449 1.13 -7.85 -6.39
C ARG A 449 2.57 -7.82 -6.85
N LEU A 450 3.51 -7.65 -5.92
CA LEU A 450 4.93 -7.60 -6.24
C LEU A 450 5.48 -8.97 -6.66
N ASN A 451 5.03 -10.06 -6.03
CA ASN A 451 5.49 -11.42 -6.30
C ASN A 451 5.20 -11.85 -7.75
N ASN A 452 4.05 -11.44 -8.29
CA ASN A 452 3.67 -11.70 -9.69
C ASN A 452 4.64 -11.08 -10.70
N LEU A 453 5.32 -10.00 -10.32
CA LEU A 453 6.27 -9.32 -11.19
C LEU A 453 7.71 -9.68 -10.86
N LEU A 454 8.09 -9.59 -9.60
CA LEU A 454 9.46 -9.54 -9.08
C LEU A 454 9.76 -10.64 -8.05
N GLY A 455 8.84 -11.58 -7.84
CA GLY A 455 9.07 -12.76 -7.00
C GLY A 455 10.19 -13.64 -7.55
N ASP A 456 10.88 -14.36 -6.66
CA ASP A 456 12.03 -15.19 -7.04
C ASP A 456 11.69 -16.24 -8.12
N GLU A 457 10.47 -16.77 -8.11
CA GLU A 457 9.97 -17.75 -9.08
C GLU A 457 9.86 -17.20 -10.51
N GLN A 458 9.78 -15.87 -10.65
CA GLN A 458 9.71 -15.23 -11.97
C GLN A 458 11.05 -15.28 -12.70
N PHE A 459 12.16 -15.49 -11.99
CA PHE A 459 13.50 -15.35 -12.55
C PHE A 459 14.16 -16.66 -12.97
N THR A 460 14.78 -16.65 -14.15
CA THR A 460 15.78 -17.63 -14.56
C THR A 460 17.19 -17.04 -14.46
N ALA A 461 18.08 -17.72 -13.74
CA ALA A 461 19.45 -17.25 -13.51
C ALA A 461 20.43 -17.69 -14.61
N SER A 462 21.35 -16.79 -14.98
CA SER A 462 22.54 -17.06 -15.80
C SER A 462 23.72 -16.28 -15.23
N GLY A 463 24.50 -16.93 -14.36
CA GLY A 463 25.50 -16.23 -13.55
C GLY A 463 24.85 -15.21 -12.62
N SER A 464 25.29 -13.96 -12.65
CA SER A 464 24.71 -12.86 -11.88
C SER A 464 23.48 -12.20 -12.52
N ARG A 465 23.12 -12.62 -13.75
CA ARG A 465 21.98 -12.07 -14.51
C ARG A 465 20.74 -12.92 -14.25
N TYR A 466 19.69 -12.28 -13.73
CA TYR A 466 18.40 -12.89 -13.46
C TYR A 466 17.38 -12.30 -14.43
N THR A 467 16.77 -13.14 -15.28
CA THR A 467 15.83 -12.69 -16.30
C THR A 467 14.44 -13.22 -16.00
N ALA A 468 13.47 -12.31 -15.89
CA ALA A 468 12.06 -12.64 -15.76
C ALA A 468 11.35 -12.52 -17.11
N LYS A 469 10.37 -13.40 -17.34
CA LYS A 469 9.50 -13.38 -18.51
C LYS A 469 8.05 -13.29 -18.04
N ILE A 470 7.35 -12.29 -18.56
CA ILE A 470 5.94 -12.05 -18.26
C ILE A 470 5.12 -12.54 -19.45
N ASN A 471 4.25 -13.53 -19.21
CA ASN A 471 3.43 -14.17 -20.24
C ASN A 471 1.93 -13.98 -19.93
N GLY A 472 1.45 -12.74 -20.01
CA GLY A 472 0.03 -12.42 -19.89
C GLY A 472 -0.45 -12.34 -18.45
N LEU A 473 0.05 -11.33 -17.72
CA LEU A 473 -0.53 -10.95 -16.45
C LEU A 473 -1.75 -10.06 -16.71
N SER A 474 -2.93 -10.52 -16.27
CA SER A 474 -4.19 -9.77 -16.31
C SER A 474 -4.75 -9.64 -14.90
N ASN A 475 -4.96 -8.42 -14.43
CA ASN A 475 -5.76 -8.09 -13.24
C ASN A 475 -6.36 -6.68 -13.43
N ASP A 476 -7.17 -6.19 -12.48
CA ASP A 476 -7.81 -4.87 -12.54
C ASP A 476 -6.83 -3.69 -12.78
N SER A 477 -5.52 -3.90 -12.57
CA SER A 477 -4.46 -2.89 -12.74
C SER A 477 -3.62 -3.06 -14.01
N TYR A 478 -3.68 -4.21 -14.70
CA TYR A 478 -2.83 -4.50 -15.86
C TYR A 478 -3.62 -5.14 -17.02
N ASP A 479 -3.70 -4.41 -18.14
CA ASP A 479 -4.15 -4.95 -19.43
C ASP A 479 -3.07 -5.87 -20.01
N ASN A 480 -3.31 -7.19 -20.01
CA ASN A 480 -2.49 -8.25 -20.63
C ASN A 480 -1.00 -7.92 -20.76
N LEU A 481 -0.33 -7.74 -19.61
CA LEU A 481 1.08 -7.36 -19.56
C LEU A 481 1.95 -8.54 -20.02
N THR A 482 2.88 -8.28 -20.91
CA THR A 482 3.84 -9.24 -21.46
C THR A 482 5.24 -8.62 -21.52
N GLY A 483 6.27 -9.45 -21.67
CA GLY A 483 7.62 -8.96 -21.94
C GLY A 483 8.69 -9.69 -21.16
N SER A 484 9.86 -9.07 -21.05
CA SER A 484 10.96 -9.62 -20.29
C SER A 484 11.88 -8.53 -19.77
N TYR A 485 12.49 -8.79 -18.62
CA TYR A 485 13.48 -7.89 -18.06
C TYR A 485 14.55 -8.67 -17.29
N THR A 486 15.70 -8.05 -17.12
CA THR A 486 16.87 -8.63 -16.48
C THR A 486 17.34 -7.70 -15.36
N LEU A 487 17.65 -8.30 -14.22
CA LEU A 487 18.36 -7.69 -13.10
C LEU A 487 19.75 -8.32 -13.01
N ASN A 488 20.80 -7.50 -12.92
CA ASN A 488 22.16 -7.96 -12.68
C ASN A 488 22.55 -7.71 -11.22
N THR A 489 22.68 -8.78 -10.47
CA THR A 489 22.98 -8.72 -9.03
C THR A 489 24.45 -8.45 -8.72
N ALA A 490 25.33 -8.40 -9.73
CA ALA A 490 26.75 -8.09 -9.53
C ALA A 490 27.04 -6.59 -9.53
N ASP A 491 26.31 -5.81 -10.33
CA ASP A 491 26.57 -4.39 -10.56
C ASP A 491 25.32 -3.50 -10.44
N GLY A 492 24.18 -4.09 -10.07
CA GLY A 492 22.91 -3.37 -9.93
C GLY A 492 22.30 -2.92 -11.26
N SER A 493 22.87 -3.28 -12.40
CA SER A 493 22.30 -2.90 -13.69
C SER A 493 20.99 -3.65 -13.96
N PHE A 494 20.12 -3.03 -14.75
CA PHE A 494 18.84 -3.60 -15.15
C PHE A 494 18.55 -3.23 -16.61
N SER A 495 17.72 -4.04 -17.26
CA SER A 495 17.23 -3.76 -18.61
C SER A 495 16.00 -4.57 -18.94
N GLY A 496 15.06 -4.06 -19.72
CA GLY A 496 13.90 -4.83 -20.11
C GLY A 496 13.02 -4.15 -21.13
N THR A 497 12.03 -4.89 -21.59
CA THR A 497 10.91 -4.36 -22.37
C THR A 497 9.64 -5.05 -21.89
N LEU A 498 8.67 -4.22 -21.51
CA LEU A 498 7.34 -4.63 -21.10
C LEU A 498 6.32 -4.04 -22.09
N GLU A 499 5.29 -4.81 -22.40
CA GLU A 499 4.23 -4.42 -23.32
C GLU A 499 2.88 -4.73 -22.68
N SER A 500 1.99 -3.74 -22.67
CA SER A 500 0.60 -3.89 -22.27
C SER A 500 -0.29 -3.55 -23.45
N ARG A 501 -1.36 -4.32 -23.64
CA ARG A 501 -2.31 -4.13 -24.75
C ARG A 501 -3.74 -4.28 -24.27
N SER A 502 -4.55 -3.26 -24.57
CA SER A 502 -5.99 -3.25 -24.35
C SER A 502 -6.72 -3.44 -25.67
N ASP A 503 -7.51 -4.51 -25.81
CA ASP A 503 -8.36 -4.75 -26.99
C ASP A 503 -9.82 -4.37 -26.70
N SER A 504 -10.03 -3.17 -26.15
CA SER A 504 -11.35 -2.57 -25.93
C SER A 504 -11.78 -1.70 -27.14
N TRP A 505 -12.91 -0.98 -27.02
CA TRP A 505 -13.40 -0.04 -28.04
C TRP A 505 -12.35 1.04 -28.40
N ASN A 506 -11.45 1.36 -27.46
CA ASN A 506 -10.28 2.20 -27.69
C ASN A 506 -9.01 1.34 -27.60
N THR A 507 -8.68 0.62 -28.69
CA THR A 507 -7.51 -0.28 -28.69
C THR A 507 -6.22 0.51 -28.45
N THR A 508 -5.50 0.15 -27.39
CA THR A 508 -4.25 0.80 -27.00
C THR A 508 -3.12 -0.22 -26.86
N LYS A 509 -1.89 0.25 -27.08
CA LYS A 509 -0.68 -0.51 -26.82
C LYS A 509 0.36 0.39 -26.17
N THR A 510 0.83 -0.03 -25.00
CA THR A 510 1.91 0.64 -24.28
C THR A 510 3.15 -0.24 -24.33
N VAL A 511 4.28 0.30 -24.78
CA VAL A 511 5.58 -0.39 -24.71
C VAL A 511 6.50 0.43 -23.82
N LEU A 512 7.02 -0.20 -22.78
CA LEU A 512 8.01 0.37 -21.88
C LEU A 512 9.34 -0.36 -22.07
N THR A 513 10.38 0.37 -22.47
CA THR A 513 11.76 -0.10 -22.50
C THR A 513 12.57 0.63 -21.45
N PHE A 514 13.38 -0.09 -20.70
CA PHE A 514 14.23 0.50 -19.67
C PHE A 514 15.61 -0.13 -19.67
N SER A 515 16.63 0.62 -19.25
CA SER A 515 17.98 0.11 -19.05
C SER A 515 18.83 1.04 -18.18
N GLY A 516 19.87 0.49 -17.55
CA GLY A 516 20.88 1.26 -16.82
C GLY A 516 21.02 0.82 -15.37
N SER A 517 21.22 1.77 -14.47
CA SER A 517 21.26 1.60 -13.00
C SER A 517 20.45 2.69 -12.33
N VAL A 518 20.23 2.61 -11.01
CA VAL A 518 19.46 3.64 -10.28
C VAL A 518 20.08 5.04 -10.42
N GLN A 519 21.41 5.12 -10.59
CA GLN A 519 22.09 6.40 -10.83
C GLN A 519 22.06 6.85 -12.29
N ASN A 520 22.04 5.92 -13.24
CA ASN A 520 22.11 6.25 -14.67
C ASN A 520 21.11 5.38 -15.42
N CYS A 521 19.89 5.87 -15.63
CA CYS A 521 18.84 5.11 -16.27
C CYS A 521 18.33 5.78 -17.54
N LYS A 522 17.90 4.94 -18.48
CA LYS A 522 17.15 5.32 -19.66
C LYS A 522 15.79 4.63 -19.61
N LEU A 523 14.73 5.40 -19.78
CA LEU A 523 13.35 4.95 -19.91
C LEU A 523 12.81 5.41 -21.26
N SER A 524 12.17 4.52 -21.99
CA SER A 524 11.45 4.86 -23.21
C SER A 524 10.05 4.28 -23.10
N VAL A 525 9.01 5.10 -23.21
CA VAL A 525 7.61 4.69 -23.20
C VAL A 525 6.99 5.07 -24.54
N THR A 526 6.32 4.15 -25.22
CA THR A 526 5.43 4.48 -26.33
C THR A 526 4.00 4.08 -25.97
N TYR A 527 3.06 4.97 -26.20
CA TYR A 527 1.63 4.78 -26.03
C TYR A 527 0.93 4.98 -27.36
N HIS A 528 0.43 3.90 -27.92
CA HIS A 528 -0.20 3.85 -29.23
C HIS A 528 -1.71 3.78 -29.02
N THR A 529 -2.43 4.73 -29.60
CA THR A 529 -3.90 4.69 -29.68
C THR A 529 -4.28 4.40 -31.12
N LYS A 530 -5.00 3.31 -31.34
CA LYS A 530 -5.37 2.85 -32.69
C LYS A 530 -6.05 3.97 -33.48
N ASN A 531 -5.59 4.20 -34.71
CA ASN A 531 -6.10 5.21 -35.64
C ASN A 531 -6.07 6.67 -35.13
N THR A 532 -5.47 6.94 -33.96
CA THR A 532 -5.47 8.28 -33.35
C THR A 532 -4.07 8.86 -33.34
N GLY A 533 -3.08 8.10 -32.85
CA GLY A 533 -1.71 8.58 -32.81
C GLY A 533 -0.79 7.76 -31.91
N ILE A 534 0.45 8.25 -31.80
CA ILE A 534 1.50 7.66 -30.96
C ILE A 534 2.09 8.76 -30.09
N LEU A 535 2.09 8.55 -28.78
CA LEU A 535 2.86 9.33 -27.82
C LEU A 535 4.12 8.54 -27.46
N SER A 536 5.28 9.17 -27.53
CA SER A 536 6.58 8.61 -27.16
C SER A 536 7.24 9.52 -26.11
N LEU A 537 7.78 8.93 -25.05
CA LEU A 537 8.59 9.61 -24.05
C LEU A 537 9.93 8.90 -23.92
N ASP A 538 11.02 9.63 -24.10
CA ASP A 538 12.39 9.19 -23.88
C ASP A 538 13.01 9.97 -22.73
N ILE A 539 13.23 9.31 -21.60
CA ILE A 539 13.82 9.88 -20.40
C ILE A 539 15.23 9.32 -20.23
N THR A 540 16.19 10.19 -20.01
CA THR A 540 17.52 9.82 -19.51
C THR A 540 17.75 10.56 -18.20
N LEU A 541 18.18 9.83 -17.16
CA LEU A 541 18.47 10.37 -15.85
C LEU A 541 19.88 9.97 -15.43
N SER A 542 20.64 10.92 -14.90
CA SER A 542 21.99 10.71 -14.39
C SER A 542 22.16 11.44 -13.06
N THR A 543 22.57 10.71 -12.04
CA THR A 543 22.80 11.23 -10.68
C THR A 543 24.26 11.03 -10.31
N THR A 544 24.90 12.12 -9.87
CA THR A 544 26.30 12.15 -9.44
C THR A 544 26.44 12.92 -8.14
N GLU A 545 27.53 12.71 -7.39
CA GLU A 545 27.85 13.58 -6.27
C GLU A 545 28.17 15.01 -6.75
N SER A 546 27.86 15.99 -5.90
CA SER A 546 28.15 17.41 -6.12
C SER A 546 28.82 18.02 -4.89
N SER A 547 29.77 18.92 -5.13
CA SER A 547 30.36 19.78 -4.09
C SER A 547 29.56 21.07 -3.86
N VAL A 548 28.57 21.36 -4.71
CA VAL A 548 27.70 22.52 -4.62
C VAL A 548 26.46 22.14 -3.83
N GLU A 549 26.17 22.87 -2.76
CA GLU A 549 24.97 22.69 -1.95
C GLU A 549 23.74 23.35 -2.59
N PRO A 550 22.54 22.76 -2.45
CA PRO A 550 21.30 23.36 -2.93
C PRO A 550 20.98 24.62 -2.11
N LYS A 551 20.49 25.65 -2.78
CA LYS A 551 19.86 26.79 -2.12
C LYS A 551 18.50 26.38 -1.55
N ASN A 552 18.14 26.97 -0.42
CA ASN A 552 16.86 26.76 0.26
C ASN A 552 15.99 28.03 0.32
N ALA A 553 16.50 29.16 -0.17
CA ALA A 553 15.78 30.42 -0.23
C ALA A 553 16.24 31.25 -1.46
N PRO A 554 15.40 32.17 -1.96
CA PRO A 554 15.76 33.09 -3.03
C PRO A 554 17.02 33.91 -2.72
N PRO A 555 17.79 34.32 -3.75
CA PRO A 555 18.88 35.28 -3.59
C PRO A 555 18.46 36.55 -2.82
N ALA A 556 19.34 37.06 -1.97
CA ALA A 556 19.04 38.25 -1.18
C ALA A 556 18.72 39.46 -2.09
N GLY A 557 17.57 40.08 -1.86
CA GLY A 557 17.08 41.22 -2.64
C GLY A 557 16.14 40.85 -3.80
N ASP A 558 15.97 39.56 -4.11
CA ASP A 558 14.93 39.11 -5.03
C ASP A 558 13.54 39.42 -4.45
N LYS A 559 12.60 39.80 -5.31
CA LYS A 559 11.21 40.06 -4.91
C LYS A 559 10.50 38.73 -4.64
N ILE A 560 9.77 38.68 -3.54
CA ILE A 560 8.94 37.53 -3.13
C ILE A 560 7.47 37.98 -3.11
N VAL A 561 6.61 37.13 -3.62
CA VAL A 561 5.15 37.21 -3.54
C VAL A 561 4.70 36.05 -2.66
N GLU A 562 4.00 36.37 -1.59
CA GLU A 562 3.49 35.37 -0.65
C GLU A 562 2.20 34.77 -1.17
N TRP A 563 2.11 33.44 -1.23
CA TRP A 563 0.85 32.76 -1.43
C TRP A 563 0.00 32.94 -0.17
N THR A 564 -1.06 33.72 -0.27
CA THR A 564 -2.08 33.79 0.78
C THR A 564 -3.23 32.88 0.38
N GLN A 565 -3.46 31.83 1.16
CA GLN A 565 -4.66 31.01 0.98
C GLN A 565 -5.85 31.88 1.35
N HIS A 566 -6.63 32.33 0.35
CA HIS A 566 -7.95 32.89 0.63
C HIS A 566 -8.80 31.74 1.16
N ASP A 567 -9.22 31.86 2.41
CA ASP A 567 -10.06 30.89 3.08
C ASP A 567 -11.48 31.02 2.49
N TYR A 568 -11.73 30.30 1.38
CA TYR A 568 -13.05 30.23 0.75
C TYR A 568 -14.06 29.42 1.58
N SER A 569 -13.68 28.93 2.77
CA SER A 569 -14.58 28.24 3.69
C SER A 569 -15.74 29.12 4.17
N ASN A 570 -15.62 30.45 4.09
CA ASN A 570 -16.67 31.39 4.47
C ASN A 570 -17.56 31.87 3.31
N ASP A 571 -17.24 31.53 2.05
CA ASP A 571 -18.03 31.97 0.89
C ASP A 571 -19.21 31.02 0.56
N TRP A 572 -19.37 29.94 1.34
CA TRP A 572 -20.46 28.98 1.22
C TRP A 572 -21.53 29.12 2.29
N ASP A 573 -21.40 30.08 3.21
CA ASP A 573 -22.48 30.44 4.13
C ASP A 573 -23.60 31.13 3.34
N TYR A 574 -24.51 30.32 2.79
CA TYR A 574 -25.74 30.80 2.21
C TYR A 574 -26.60 31.34 3.36
N VAL A 575 -26.50 32.64 3.61
CA VAL A 575 -27.40 33.30 4.56
C VAL A 575 -28.78 33.34 3.91
N ASN A 576 -29.70 32.54 4.42
CA ASN A 576 -31.10 32.62 4.02
C ASN A 576 -31.61 34.07 4.21
N PRO A 577 -32.62 34.53 3.46
CA PRO A 577 -33.15 35.90 3.59
C PRO A 577 -33.62 36.28 5.00
N ASP A 578 -33.80 35.31 5.90
CA ASP A 578 -34.17 35.47 7.30
C ASP A 578 -32.97 35.52 8.28
N GLY A 579 -31.74 35.42 7.78
CA GLY A 579 -30.52 35.54 8.57
C GLY A 579 -30.01 34.25 9.21
N SER A 580 -30.57 33.08 8.89
CA SER A 580 -29.99 31.80 9.31
C SER A 580 -28.89 31.33 8.35
N LEU A 581 -27.83 30.71 8.88
CA LEU A 581 -26.81 29.99 8.09
C LEU A 581 -27.43 28.70 7.52
N GLY A 582 -27.30 28.48 6.20
CA GLY A 582 -27.86 27.37 5.44
C GLY A 582 -26.95 26.16 5.30
#